data_AF-A0A838H307-F1
#
_entry.id   AF-A0A838H307-F1
#
_cell.length_a   1.000
_cell.length_b   1.000
_cell.length_c   1.000
_cell.angle_alpha   90.00
_cell.angle_beta   90.00
_cell.angle_gamma   90.00
#
_symmetry.space_group_name_H-M   'P 1'
#
loop_
_entity.id
_entity.type
_entity.pdbx_description
1 polymer ?
#
loop_
_entity_poly.entity_id
_entity_poly.type
_entity_poly.pdbx_seq_one_letter_code
_entity_poly.pdbx_strand_id
1 'polypeptide(L)'
;LHDRDALAFVEVYQRTAPAAHAVARRLLGRTGHVEAALRSVYSDLWLAPPCDGSLIRWVRGRCFAVAAADLRHRAAAPAEPSVATLLDDLPTPTVHHLTRAERCLADLSERGRRAVLLAHDAGVASADQPDPDAADLIEAGLLALADPDAPPETRTPSGVEGLADWVLGLLPEADAAAVTAAIEGDRELAARTVALHSGRRRLEGLPASPITSQRVLADVLAAPVGPGLEPEARPLEKQRARRGGLGLVAASLVLVLLAGVLALTARAPVDQELAVAQSSPRPTRSARAPVDHELAVAQPSPRPTRSAAPAAPRATARPQRRATAPRIVPPARNAQQAQPAPPPVRVTIPKMQVDKRLVGLSVLSDGTLASPEDYGAPGWYREGVAPGDAGPAVIVGHVDSLDGPAVFFELETLRPGDKAHVKRADGTTVTFVVERVERVAKENFPTQQVYGPTPSPELRLITCGGAFDNTTRHYDDNVIAFAHLQRPRPRDETGREKDETDREKDRRGSSRSPDPAADA
;
A
#
# COMPACT_ATOMS: atom_id res chain seq x y z
N LEU A 1 -13.14 18.76 -9.63
CA LEU A 1 -13.95 17.69 -10.28
C LEU A 1 -15.26 18.20 -10.86
N HIS A 2 -15.97 19.14 -10.21
CA HIS A 2 -17.25 19.68 -10.70
C HIS A 2 -17.19 20.24 -12.13
N ASP A 3 -16.05 20.79 -12.56
CA ASP A 3 -15.85 21.27 -13.95
C ASP A 3 -15.33 20.20 -14.93
N ARG A 4 -15.29 18.92 -14.52
CA ARG A 4 -14.72 17.81 -15.30
C ARG A 4 -13.32 18.09 -15.81
N ASP A 5 -12.51 18.71 -14.96
CA ASP A 5 -11.09 18.89 -15.20
C ASP A 5 -10.38 17.52 -15.12
N ALA A 6 -9.90 17.04 -16.28
CA ALA A 6 -9.20 15.77 -16.40
C ALA A 6 -7.89 15.73 -15.60
N LEU A 7 -7.17 16.86 -15.48
CA LEU A 7 -5.93 16.91 -14.73
C LEU A 7 -6.20 16.80 -13.22
N ALA A 8 -7.18 17.55 -12.73
CA ALA A 8 -7.64 17.44 -11.35
C ALA A 8 -8.13 16.02 -11.02
N PHE A 9 -8.80 15.36 -11.97
CA PHE A 9 -9.23 13.98 -11.79
C PHE A 9 -8.07 12.98 -11.75
N VAL A 10 -7.08 13.13 -12.62
CA VAL A 10 -5.87 12.29 -12.59
C VAL A 10 -5.18 12.41 -11.23
N GLU A 11 -5.07 13.61 -10.66
CA GLU A 11 -4.47 13.82 -9.35
C GLU A 11 -5.28 13.14 -8.23
N VAL A 12 -6.60 13.31 -8.22
CA VAL A 12 -7.49 12.64 -7.24
C VAL A 12 -7.40 11.12 -7.39
N TYR A 13 -7.41 10.62 -8.63
CA TYR A 13 -7.27 9.19 -8.93
C TYR A 13 -5.96 8.65 -8.32
N GLN A 14 -4.83 9.30 -8.60
CA GLN A 14 -3.51 8.87 -8.10
C GLN A 14 -3.46 8.83 -6.56
N ARG A 15 -4.06 9.80 -5.89
CA ARG A 15 -4.08 9.86 -4.41
C ARG A 15 -4.95 8.80 -3.76
N THR A 16 -6.02 8.36 -4.44
CA THR A 16 -7.04 7.46 -3.87
C THR A 16 -6.94 6.02 -4.35
N ALA A 17 -6.27 5.78 -5.48
CA ALA A 17 -6.18 4.46 -6.12
C ALA A 17 -5.55 3.38 -5.24
N PRO A 18 -4.49 3.64 -4.44
CA PRO A 18 -3.93 2.63 -3.55
C PRO A 18 -4.97 2.09 -2.56
N ALA A 19 -5.73 2.99 -1.93
CA ALA A 19 -6.78 2.62 -0.99
C ALA A 19 -7.92 1.85 -1.66
N ALA A 20 -8.41 2.31 -2.81
CA ALA A 20 -9.45 1.63 -3.58
C ALA A 20 -9.03 0.21 -3.98
N HIS A 21 -7.80 0.07 -4.47
CA HIS A 21 -7.27 -1.18 -4.98
C HIS A 21 -7.04 -2.20 -3.87
N ALA A 22 -6.56 -1.76 -2.71
CA ALA A 22 -6.42 -2.60 -1.52
C ALA A 22 -7.75 -3.26 -1.15
N VAL A 23 -8.82 -2.46 -1.06
CA VAL A 23 -10.18 -2.94 -0.75
C VAL A 23 -10.68 -3.92 -1.81
N ALA A 24 -10.54 -3.56 -3.09
CA ALA A 24 -10.99 -4.41 -4.20
C ALA A 24 -10.27 -5.78 -4.23
N ARG A 25 -8.95 -5.81 -4.01
CA ARG A 25 -8.18 -7.05 -4.00
C ARG A 25 -8.58 -7.96 -2.85
N ARG A 26 -8.77 -7.39 -1.66
CA ARG A 26 -9.19 -8.13 -0.45
C ARG A 26 -10.52 -8.84 -0.64
N LEU A 27 -11.45 -8.20 -1.35
CA LEU A 27 -12.78 -8.74 -1.64
C LEU A 27 -12.78 -9.70 -2.85
N LEU A 28 -12.17 -9.31 -3.98
CA LEU A 28 -12.44 -9.95 -5.27
C LEU A 28 -11.33 -10.90 -5.75
N GLY A 29 -10.09 -10.73 -5.29
CA GLY A 29 -8.92 -11.59 -5.57
C GLY A 29 -8.43 -11.67 -7.03
N ARG A 30 -9.32 -11.64 -8.02
CA ARG A 30 -9.01 -11.74 -9.46
C ARG A 30 -8.89 -10.37 -10.12
N THR A 31 -7.81 -10.15 -10.87
CA THR A 31 -7.48 -8.87 -11.53
C THR A 31 -8.62 -8.30 -12.35
N GLY A 32 -9.34 -9.11 -13.13
CA GLY A 32 -10.46 -8.64 -13.96
C GLY A 32 -11.65 -8.06 -13.16
N HIS A 33 -11.99 -8.67 -12.02
CA HIS A 33 -13.06 -8.16 -11.15
C HIS A 33 -12.61 -6.90 -10.40
N VAL A 34 -11.33 -6.84 -9.99
CA VAL A 34 -10.73 -5.65 -9.40
C VAL A 34 -10.79 -4.46 -10.37
N GLU A 35 -10.40 -4.66 -11.63
CA GLU A 35 -10.50 -3.63 -12.67
C GLU A 35 -11.93 -3.15 -12.89
N ALA A 36 -12.90 -4.07 -12.94
CA ALA A 36 -14.30 -3.72 -13.11
C ALA A 36 -14.84 -2.88 -11.94
N ALA A 37 -14.50 -3.26 -10.70
CA ALA A 37 -14.90 -2.51 -9.51
C ALA A 37 -14.28 -1.11 -9.50
N LEU A 38 -12.98 -0.98 -9.76
CA LEU A 38 -12.30 0.31 -9.81
C LEU A 38 -12.88 1.20 -10.93
N ARG A 39 -13.15 0.63 -12.11
CA ARG A 39 -13.82 1.36 -13.20
C ARG A 39 -15.16 1.94 -12.72
N SER A 40 -16.00 1.14 -12.07
CA SER A 40 -17.28 1.62 -11.55
C SER A 40 -17.11 2.75 -10.53
N VAL A 41 -16.21 2.60 -9.56
CA VAL A 41 -15.97 3.59 -8.51
C VAL A 41 -15.50 4.92 -9.10
N TYR A 42 -14.56 4.88 -10.03
CA TYR A 42 -13.99 6.08 -10.61
C TYR A 42 -14.88 6.71 -11.69
N SER A 43 -15.73 5.92 -12.36
CA SER A 43 -16.83 6.46 -13.16
C SER A 43 -17.83 7.23 -12.30
N ASP A 44 -18.23 6.68 -11.15
CA ASP A 44 -19.11 7.38 -10.22
C ASP A 44 -18.47 8.68 -9.72
N LEU A 45 -17.18 8.64 -9.36
CA LEU A 45 -16.43 9.83 -8.90
C LEU A 45 -16.31 10.91 -9.98
N TRP A 46 -16.14 10.51 -11.24
CA TRP A 46 -16.06 11.41 -12.39
C TRP A 46 -17.41 12.08 -12.70
N LEU A 47 -18.50 11.32 -12.58
CA LEU A 47 -19.85 11.78 -12.92
C LEU A 47 -20.50 12.58 -11.79
N ALA A 48 -20.32 12.15 -10.55
CA ALA A 48 -20.97 12.69 -9.36
C ALA A 48 -19.99 12.68 -8.16
N PRO A 49 -19.01 13.61 -8.14
CA PRO A 49 -18.08 13.70 -7.02
C PRO A 49 -18.82 14.05 -5.71
N PRO A 50 -18.38 13.54 -4.55
CA PRO A 50 -19.00 13.88 -3.27
C PRO A 50 -18.84 15.37 -2.97
N CYS A 51 -19.90 15.98 -2.41
CA CYS A 51 -19.92 17.40 -2.08
C CYS A 51 -19.23 17.70 -0.74
N ASP A 52 -19.25 16.75 0.20
CA ASP A 52 -18.72 16.91 1.56
C ASP A 52 -17.97 15.66 2.02
N GLY A 53 -17.02 15.84 2.95
CA GLY A 53 -16.28 14.76 3.61
C GLY A 53 -15.00 14.33 2.89
N SER A 54 -14.31 13.33 3.45
CA SER A 54 -13.05 12.82 2.90
C SER A 54 -13.26 12.03 1.59
N LEU A 55 -12.49 12.37 0.56
CA LEU A 55 -12.44 11.62 -0.70
C LEU A 55 -11.95 10.18 -0.50
N ILE A 56 -10.96 9.96 0.36
CA ILE A 56 -10.45 8.61 0.65
C ILE A 56 -11.52 7.78 1.34
N ARG A 57 -12.26 8.38 2.28
CA ARG A 57 -13.40 7.77 2.96
C ARG A 57 -14.46 7.33 1.95
N TRP A 58 -14.84 8.23 1.04
CA TRP A 58 -15.81 7.95 0.00
C TRP A 58 -15.36 6.84 -0.95
N VAL A 59 -14.11 6.89 -1.44
CA VAL A 59 -13.58 5.90 -2.39
C VAL A 59 -13.52 4.50 -1.78
N ARG A 60 -13.06 4.37 -0.52
CA ARG A 60 -13.03 3.07 0.19
C ARG A 60 -14.43 2.50 0.34
N GLY A 61 -15.35 3.28 0.91
CA GLY A 61 -16.73 2.84 1.12
C GLY A 61 -17.44 2.49 -0.19
N ARG A 62 -17.22 3.27 -1.26
CA ARG A 62 -17.79 2.97 -2.58
C ARG A 62 -17.20 1.70 -3.17
N CYS A 63 -15.88 1.52 -3.09
CA CYS A 63 -15.21 0.33 -3.57
C CYS A 63 -15.69 -0.93 -2.86
N PHE A 64 -15.78 -0.88 -1.53
CA PHE A 64 -16.34 -1.97 -0.72
C PHE A 64 -17.78 -2.29 -1.14
N ALA A 65 -18.64 -1.28 -1.27
CA ALA A 65 -20.03 -1.48 -1.65
C ALA A 65 -20.18 -2.12 -3.04
N VAL A 66 -19.41 -1.67 -4.03
CA VAL A 66 -19.40 -2.22 -5.40
C VAL A 66 -18.91 -3.67 -5.38
N ALA A 67 -17.79 -3.94 -4.72
CA ALA A 67 -17.22 -5.28 -4.66
C ALA A 67 -18.12 -6.27 -3.88
N ALA A 68 -18.69 -5.85 -2.76
CA ALA A 68 -19.64 -6.66 -1.99
C ALA A 68 -20.93 -6.94 -2.78
N ALA A 69 -21.44 -5.97 -3.55
CA ALA A 69 -22.59 -6.19 -4.43
C ALA A 69 -22.28 -7.22 -5.53
N ASP A 70 -21.11 -7.15 -6.15
CA ASP A 70 -20.66 -8.13 -7.15
C ASP A 70 -20.54 -9.55 -6.56
N LEU A 71 -19.94 -9.68 -5.37
CA LEU A 71 -19.86 -10.97 -4.66
C LEU A 71 -21.25 -11.57 -4.39
N ARG A 72 -22.20 -10.75 -3.94
CA ARG A 72 -23.59 -11.18 -3.70
C ARG A 72 -24.29 -11.62 -4.97
N HIS A 73 -24.16 -10.82 -6.04
CA HIS A 73 -24.75 -11.15 -7.34
C HIS A 73 -24.21 -12.49 -7.89
N ARG A 74 -22.92 -12.76 -7.69
CA ARG A 74 -22.27 -14.00 -8.15
C ARG A 74 -22.34 -15.15 -7.15
N ALA A 75 -22.94 -14.94 -5.97
CA ALA A 75 -22.89 -15.88 -4.84
C ALA A 75 -21.46 -16.39 -4.53
N ALA A 76 -20.47 -15.49 -4.58
CA ALA A 76 -19.06 -15.80 -4.41
C ALA A 76 -18.56 -15.39 -3.02
N ALA A 77 -17.64 -16.18 -2.46
CA ALA A 77 -16.94 -15.83 -1.22
C ALA A 77 -15.95 -14.68 -1.45
N PRO A 78 -15.73 -13.79 -0.45
CA PRO A 78 -14.65 -12.82 -0.51
C PRO A 78 -13.28 -13.52 -0.55
N ALA A 79 -12.25 -12.89 -1.10
CA ALA A 79 -10.93 -13.53 -1.18
C ALA A 79 -10.28 -13.74 0.21
N GLU A 80 -10.62 -12.90 1.20
CA GLU A 80 -10.14 -13.02 2.57
C GLU A 80 -11.22 -13.38 3.60
N PRO A 81 -10.90 -14.28 4.57
CA PRO A 81 -11.83 -14.70 5.62
C PRO A 81 -12.18 -13.58 6.61
N SER A 82 -11.24 -12.65 6.83
CA SER A 82 -11.43 -11.48 7.68
C SER A 82 -12.52 -10.54 7.17
N VAL A 83 -12.75 -10.52 5.86
CA VAL A 83 -13.79 -9.69 5.25
C VAL A 83 -15.16 -10.35 5.36
N ALA A 84 -15.21 -11.69 5.37
CA ALA A 84 -16.47 -12.42 5.58
C ALA A 84 -17.12 -12.07 6.93
N THR A 85 -16.34 -11.76 7.97
CA THR A 85 -16.88 -11.34 9.27
C THR A 85 -17.53 -9.95 9.27
N LEU A 86 -17.33 -9.16 8.21
CA LEU A 86 -18.01 -7.88 8.01
C LEU A 86 -19.26 -8.01 7.13
N LEU A 87 -19.39 -9.13 6.41
CA LEU A 87 -20.41 -9.38 5.41
C LEU A 87 -21.09 -10.71 5.75
N ASP A 88 -21.96 -10.65 6.77
CA ASP A 88 -22.66 -11.80 7.34
C ASP A 88 -23.48 -12.60 6.29
N ASP A 89 -23.79 -12.00 5.15
CA ASP A 89 -24.55 -12.60 4.04
C ASP A 89 -23.69 -13.26 2.96
N LEU A 90 -22.35 -13.30 3.10
CA LEU A 90 -21.44 -13.92 2.13
C LEU A 90 -20.94 -15.31 2.55
N PRO A 91 -20.68 -16.22 1.58
CA PRO A 91 -20.05 -17.50 1.87
C PRO A 91 -18.63 -17.34 2.44
N THR A 92 -18.24 -18.22 3.35
CA THR A 92 -16.87 -18.24 3.92
C THR A 92 -15.85 -18.69 2.85
N PRO A 93 -14.67 -18.04 2.74
CA PRO A 93 -13.67 -18.43 1.76
C PRO A 93 -12.97 -19.76 2.06
N THR A 94 -12.46 -20.36 0.99
CA THR A 94 -11.43 -21.41 1.07
C THR A 94 -10.12 -20.79 1.55
N VAL A 95 -9.49 -21.37 2.57
CA VAL A 95 -8.25 -20.85 3.16
C VAL A 95 -7.15 -20.81 2.10
N HIS A 96 -6.74 -19.60 1.71
CA HIS A 96 -5.50 -19.34 0.97
C HIS A 96 -4.39 -18.96 1.96
N HIS A 97 -3.12 -19.14 1.59
CA HIS A 97 -2.00 -18.74 2.43
C HIS A 97 -2.08 -17.25 2.73
N LEU A 98 -2.22 -16.91 4.02
CA LEU A 98 -2.34 -15.52 4.46
C LEU A 98 -1.00 -14.78 4.26
N THR A 99 -1.04 -13.56 3.74
CA THR A 99 0.13 -12.65 3.77
C THR A 99 0.52 -12.30 5.21
N ARG A 100 1.68 -11.68 5.42
CA ARG A 100 2.09 -11.27 6.78
C ARG A 100 1.10 -10.30 7.41
N ALA A 101 0.59 -9.33 6.65
CA ALA A 101 -0.43 -8.39 7.12
C ALA A 101 -1.73 -9.10 7.49
N GLU A 102 -2.16 -10.08 6.70
CA GLU A 102 -3.35 -10.88 6.97
C GLU A 102 -3.20 -11.76 8.21
N ARG A 103 -2.02 -12.33 8.48
CA ARG A 103 -1.75 -13.03 9.75
C ARG A 103 -1.83 -12.08 10.93
N CYS A 104 -1.23 -10.89 10.83
CA CYS A 104 -1.31 -9.90 11.90
C CYS A 104 -2.76 -9.47 12.18
N LEU A 105 -3.59 -9.28 11.15
CA LEU A 105 -5.02 -9.02 11.31
C LEU A 105 -5.75 -10.21 11.96
N ALA A 106 -5.38 -11.44 11.60
CA ALA A 106 -5.94 -12.65 12.18
C ALA A 106 -5.54 -12.85 13.65
N ASP A 107 -4.41 -12.30 14.08
CA ASP A 107 -3.95 -12.32 15.47
C ASP A 107 -4.60 -11.21 16.32
N LEU A 108 -5.21 -10.19 15.70
CA LEU A 108 -6.02 -9.21 16.42
C LEU A 108 -7.28 -9.87 17.02
N SER A 109 -7.72 -9.32 18.16
CA SER A 109 -9.04 -9.62 18.72
C SER A 109 -10.13 -9.38 17.69
N GLU A 110 -11.26 -10.07 17.81
CA GLU A 110 -12.39 -9.91 16.88
C GLU A 110 -12.85 -8.44 16.80
N ARG A 111 -12.93 -7.76 17.96
CA ARG A 111 -13.23 -6.33 18.05
C ARG A 111 -12.20 -5.48 17.30
N GLY A 112 -10.91 -5.71 17.53
CA GLY A 112 -9.83 -4.94 16.88
C GLY A 112 -9.78 -5.14 15.37
N ARG A 113 -9.89 -6.40 14.92
CA ARG A 113 -9.96 -6.73 13.50
C ARG A 113 -11.16 -6.07 12.82
N ARG A 114 -12.34 -6.17 13.43
CA ARG A 114 -13.56 -5.54 12.93
C ARG A 114 -13.41 -4.02 12.84
N ALA A 115 -12.84 -3.37 13.86
CA ALA A 115 -12.66 -1.93 13.88
C ALA A 115 -11.72 -1.45 12.75
N VAL A 116 -10.58 -2.12 12.59
CA VAL A 116 -9.60 -1.82 11.51
C VAL A 116 -10.22 -1.99 10.13
N LEU A 117 -10.95 -3.09 9.88
CA LEU A 117 -11.52 -3.34 8.56
C LEU A 117 -12.75 -2.47 8.26
N LEU A 118 -13.56 -2.11 9.26
CA LEU A 118 -14.62 -1.12 9.05
C LEU A 118 -14.05 0.25 8.67
N ALA A 119 -12.97 0.66 9.34
CA ALA A 119 -12.30 1.92 9.02
C ALA A 119 -11.66 1.88 7.63
N HIS A 120 -10.87 0.85 7.37
CA HIS A 120 -10.09 0.77 6.14
C HIS A 120 -10.91 0.34 4.92
N ASP A 121 -11.68 -0.75 5.01
CA ASP A 121 -12.38 -1.30 3.85
C ASP A 121 -13.71 -0.58 3.60
N ALA A 122 -14.55 -0.48 4.63
CA ALA A 122 -15.86 0.16 4.49
C ALA A 122 -15.81 1.69 4.56
N GLY A 123 -14.66 2.30 4.90
CA GLY A 123 -14.52 3.75 5.01
C GLY A 123 -15.37 4.34 6.15
N VAL A 124 -15.55 3.61 7.25
CA VAL A 124 -16.34 4.06 8.40
C VAL A 124 -15.39 4.63 9.45
N ALA A 125 -15.38 5.96 9.60
CA ALA A 125 -14.57 6.63 10.62
C ALA A 125 -14.87 6.09 12.02
N SER A 126 -13.88 6.14 12.92
CA SER A 126 -13.98 5.55 14.27
C SER A 126 -15.22 6.02 15.04
N ALA A 127 -15.55 7.31 14.97
CA ALA A 127 -16.73 7.91 15.61
C ALA A 127 -18.08 7.39 15.09
N ASP A 128 -18.10 6.85 13.86
CA ASP A 128 -19.30 6.30 13.22
C ASP A 128 -19.41 4.76 13.42
N GLN A 129 -18.46 4.15 14.11
CA GLN A 129 -18.45 2.72 14.37
C GLN A 129 -19.31 2.35 15.60
N PRO A 130 -19.86 1.12 15.63
CA PRO A 130 -20.69 0.68 16.75
C PRO A 130 -19.91 0.43 18.05
N ASP A 131 -18.59 0.23 17.97
CA ASP A 131 -17.74 -0.03 19.13
C ASP A 131 -17.26 1.31 19.71
N PRO A 132 -17.53 1.63 20.98
CA PRO A 132 -17.12 2.90 21.58
C PRO A 132 -15.59 3.04 21.68
N ASP A 133 -14.84 1.94 21.67
CA ASP A 133 -13.38 1.92 21.74
C ASP A 133 -12.74 1.83 20.33
N ALA A 134 -13.52 2.07 19.26
CA ALA A 134 -13.05 1.88 17.88
C ALA A 134 -11.77 2.66 17.56
N ALA A 135 -11.65 3.91 18.04
CA ALA A 135 -10.46 4.73 17.80
C ALA A 135 -9.18 4.06 18.31
N ASP A 136 -9.20 3.61 19.57
CA ASP A 136 -8.09 2.92 20.23
C ASP A 136 -7.79 1.57 19.58
N LEU A 137 -8.84 0.82 19.23
CA LEU A 137 -8.72 -0.48 18.57
C LEU A 137 -8.09 -0.37 17.18
N ILE A 138 -8.43 0.68 16.40
CA ILE A 138 -7.82 0.94 15.10
C ILE A 138 -6.34 1.31 15.28
N GLU A 139 -6.02 2.20 16.23
CA GLU A 139 -4.64 2.61 16.49
C GLU A 139 -3.77 1.40 16.89
N ALA A 140 -4.21 0.62 17.87
CA ALA A 140 -3.53 -0.59 18.31
C ALA A 140 -3.36 -1.62 17.18
N GLY A 141 -4.38 -1.77 16.32
CA GLY A 141 -4.33 -2.64 15.15
C GLY A 141 -3.29 -2.20 14.12
N LEU A 142 -3.21 -0.90 13.83
CA LEU A 142 -2.20 -0.33 12.93
C LEU A 142 -0.78 -0.47 13.50
N LEU A 143 -0.60 -0.28 14.81
CA LEU A 143 0.69 -0.51 15.48
C LEU A 143 1.10 -1.99 15.42
N ALA A 144 0.16 -2.92 15.66
CA ALA A 144 0.41 -4.35 15.51
C ALA A 144 0.82 -4.72 14.08
N LEU A 145 0.20 -4.09 13.08
CA LEU A 145 0.58 -4.26 11.68
C LEU A 145 1.97 -3.70 11.40
N ALA A 146 2.33 -2.56 11.99
CA ALA A 146 3.63 -1.92 11.83
C ALA A 146 4.78 -2.75 12.41
N ASP A 147 4.57 -3.36 13.58
CA ASP A 147 5.51 -4.27 14.21
C ASP A 147 4.80 -5.46 14.90
N PRO A 148 4.67 -6.59 14.20
CA PRO A 148 4.01 -7.78 14.73
C PRO A 148 4.75 -8.40 15.91
N ASP A 149 6.07 -8.19 15.97
CA ASP A 149 6.96 -8.78 16.97
C ASP A 149 7.05 -7.89 18.23
N ALA A 150 6.51 -6.66 18.19
CA ALA A 150 6.53 -5.74 19.32
C ALA A 150 5.57 -6.17 20.45
N PRO A 151 5.94 -5.98 21.74
CA PRO A 151 5.10 -6.32 22.88
C PRO A 151 3.73 -5.62 22.84
N PRO A 152 2.66 -6.20 23.41
CA PRO A 152 1.34 -5.57 23.45
C PRO A 152 1.35 -4.18 24.12
N GLU A 153 2.20 -3.99 25.14
CA GLU A 153 2.38 -2.72 25.87
C GLU A 153 2.72 -1.54 24.94
N THR A 154 3.45 -1.81 23.85
CA THR A 154 3.89 -0.79 22.89
C THR A 154 2.81 -0.43 21.87
N ARG A 155 1.66 -1.10 21.93
CA ARG A 155 0.49 -0.89 21.05
C ARG A 155 -0.59 -0.05 21.74
N THR A 156 -0.20 0.64 22.82
CA THR A 156 -1.08 1.53 23.57
C THR A 156 -1.47 2.75 22.71
N PRO A 157 -2.75 3.16 22.74
CA PRO A 157 -3.20 4.35 22.02
C PRO A 157 -2.40 5.58 22.43
N SER A 158 -2.21 6.49 21.49
CA SER A 158 -1.54 7.78 21.68
C SER A 158 -2.32 8.72 22.60
N GLY A 159 -3.63 8.48 22.78
CA GLY A 159 -4.55 9.38 23.45
C GLY A 159 -4.90 10.62 22.61
N VAL A 160 -4.46 10.69 21.35
CA VAL A 160 -4.84 11.76 20.42
C VAL A 160 -6.07 11.33 19.64
N GLU A 161 -7.19 11.98 19.95
CA GLU A 161 -8.45 11.73 19.27
C GLU A 161 -8.33 11.98 17.77
N GLY A 162 -8.85 11.06 16.96
CA GLY A 162 -8.82 11.15 15.50
C GLY A 162 -7.48 10.85 14.84
N LEU A 163 -6.40 10.54 15.58
CA LEU A 163 -5.09 10.24 14.96
C LEU A 163 -5.16 9.07 13.97
N ALA A 164 -5.81 7.96 14.36
CA ALA A 164 -5.94 6.79 13.51
C ALA A 164 -6.79 7.08 12.24
N ASP A 165 -7.89 7.82 12.40
CA ASP A 165 -8.72 8.26 11.28
C ASP A 165 -7.95 9.23 10.36
N TRP A 166 -7.11 10.10 10.92
CA TRP A 166 -6.23 10.98 10.15
C TRP A 166 -5.21 10.20 9.33
N VAL A 167 -4.52 9.21 9.94
CA VAL A 167 -3.58 8.32 9.24
C VAL A 167 -4.28 7.58 8.10
N LEU A 168 -5.51 7.13 8.31
CA LEU A 168 -6.32 6.47 7.30
C LEU A 168 -6.95 7.44 6.29
N GLY A 169 -6.84 8.75 6.49
CA GLY A 169 -7.47 9.76 5.64
C GLY A 169 -9.00 9.75 5.73
N LEU A 170 -9.58 9.36 6.86
CA LEU A 170 -11.02 9.32 7.11
C LEU A 170 -11.54 10.59 7.81
N LEU A 171 -10.62 11.38 8.39
CA LEU A 171 -10.94 12.61 9.09
C LEU A 171 -11.34 13.73 8.11
N PRO A 172 -12.35 14.56 8.43
CA PRO A 172 -12.63 15.79 7.69
C PRO A 172 -11.45 16.76 7.72
N GLU A 173 -11.33 17.61 6.68
CA GLU A 173 -10.21 18.54 6.53
C GLU A 173 -10.10 19.55 7.68
N ALA A 174 -11.25 20.02 8.20
CA ALA A 174 -11.31 20.94 9.33
C ALA A 174 -10.68 20.35 10.61
N ASP A 175 -10.90 19.05 10.85
CA ASP A 175 -10.40 18.36 12.04
C ASP A 175 -8.94 17.90 11.84
N ALA A 176 -8.52 17.68 10.59
CA ALA A 176 -7.19 17.19 10.25
C ALA A 176 -6.08 18.20 10.60
N ALA A 177 -6.39 19.50 10.55
CA ALA A 177 -5.47 20.56 10.91
C ALA A 177 -5.07 20.50 12.40
N ALA A 178 -6.02 20.19 13.29
CA ALA A 178 -5.77 20.08 14.73
C ALA A 178 -4.83 18.92 15.05
N VAL A 179 -5.05 17.75 14.44
CA VAL A 179 -4.18 16.58 14.58
C VAL A 179 -2.77 16.87 14.05
N THR A 180 -2.67 17.57 12.91
CA THR A 180 -1.38 17.94 12.31
C THR A 180 -0.57 18.86 13.25
N ALA A 181 -1.21 19.88 13.83
CA ALA A 181 -0.56 20.78 14.78
C ALA A 181 -0.08 20.05 16.05
N ALA A 182 -0.86 19.07 16.54
CA ALA A 182 -0.45 18.24 17.68
C ALA A 182 0.81 17.41 17.36
N ILE A 183 0.88 16.80 16.16
CA ILE A 183 2.03 16.02 15.70
C ILE A 183 3.30 16.88 15.61
N GLU A 184 3.20 18.10 15.07
CA GLU A 184 4.35 19.01 14.94
C GLU A 184 4.92 19.45 16.30
N GLY A 185 4.06 19.50 17.33
CA GLY A 185 4.44 19.90 18.68
C GLY A 185 5.10 18.80 19.52
N ASP A 186 5.02 17.52 19.12
CA ASP A 186 5.44 16.38 19.92
C ASP A 186 6.23 15.33 19.11
N ARG A 187 7.53 15.18 19.45
CA ARG A 187 8.42 14.21 18.79
C ARG A 187 8.03 12.75 19.00
N GLU A 188 7.50 12.39 20.16
CA GLU A 188 7.07 11.01 20.42
C GLU A 188 5.83 10.69 19.59
N LEU A 189 4.87 11.62 19.55
CA LEU A 189 3.68 11.52 18.71
C LEU A 189 4.03 11.43 17.22
N ALA A 190 5.03 12.20 16.76
CA ALA A 190 5.53 12.11 15.39
C ALA A 190 6.14 10.73 15.07
N ALA A 191 6.91 10.14 15.99
CA ALA A 191 7.47 8.80 15.82
C ALA A 191 6.35 7.73 15.76
N ARG A 192 5.34 7.82 16.62
CA ARG A 192 4.15 6.95 16.58
C ARG A 192 3.40 7.08 15.26
N THR A 193 3.22 8.30 14.77
CA THR A 193 2.58 8.57 13.48
C THR A 193 3.30 7.85 12.32
N VAL A 194 4.63 7.83 12.32
CA VAL A 194 5.42 7.07 11.33
C VAL A 194 5.16 5.56 11.43
N ALA A 195 5.05 5.02 12.65
CA ALA A 195 4.68 3.62 12.86
C ALA A 195 3.26 3.32 12.33
N LEU A 196 2.27 4.16 12.66
CA LEU A 196 0.91 4.02 12.16
C LEU A 196 0.83 4.06 10.62
N HIS A 197 1.57 4.95 9.97
CA HIS A 197 1.68 4.96 8.51
C HIS A 197 2.32 3.69 7.96
N SER A 198 3.30 3.14 8.66
CA SER A 198 3.91 1.86 8.29
C SER A 198 2.92 0.71 8.41
N GLY A 199 2.09 0.72 9.46
CA GLY A 199 0.96 -0.20 9.64
C GLY A 199 -0.08 -0.07 8.53
N ARG A 200 -0.50 1.16 8.22
CA ARG A 200 -1.41 1.45 7.10
C ARG A 200 -0.86 0.93 5.78
N ARG A 201 0.42 1.18 5.46
CA ARG A 201 1.04 0.68 4.23
C ARG A 201 1.00 -0.85 4.16
N ARG A 202 1.22 -1.54 5.27
CA ARG A 202 1.09 -3.00 5.33
C ARG A 202 -0.36 -3.45 5.18
N LEU A 203 -1.32 -2.71 5.73
CA LEU A 203 -2.75 -2.97 5.59
C LEU A 203 -3.23 -2.81 4.14
N GLU A 204 -2.83 -1.73 3.48
CA GLU A 204 -3.14 -1.45 2.07
C GLU A 204 -2.42 -2.43 1.14
N GLY A 205 -1.37 -3.09 1.62
CA GLY A 205 -0.52 -3.91 0.79
C GLY A 205 0.07 -3.05 -0.31
N LEU A 206 -0.10 -3.47 -1.55
CA LEU A 206 0.70 -3.00 -2.67
C LEU A 206 -0.18 -2.13 -3.56
N PRO A 207 0.32 -0.96 -3.99
CA PRO A 207 -0.46 -0.06 -4.80
C PRO A 207 -0.88 -0.73 -6.11
N ALA A 208 -1.98 -0.25 -6.67
CA ALA A 208 -2.50 -0.71 -7.95
C ALA A 208 -1.42 -0.75 -9.03
N SER A 209 -1.45 -1.79 -9.86
CA SER A 209 -0.56 -1.87 -11.02
C SER A 209 -0.62 -0.58 -11.85
N PRO A 210 0.51 -0.03 -12.32
CA PRO A 210 0.49 1.10 -13.25
C PRO A 210 -0.35 0.82 -14.49
N ILE A 211 -0.37 -0.43 -14.98
CA ILE A 211 -1.15 -0.83 -16.16
C ILE A 211 -2.65 -0.86 -15.85
N THR A 212 -3.05 -1.50 -14.74
CA THR A 212 -4.45 -1.49 -14.30
C THR A 212 -4.93 -0.06 -14.07
N SER A 213 -4.09 0.76 -13.44
CA SER A 213 -4.41 2.17 -13.15
C SER A 213 -4.56 3.00 -14.42
N GLN A 214 -3.66 2.84 -15.39
CA GLN A 214 -3.72 3.55 -16.67
C GLN A 214 -4.91 3.10 -17.51
N ARG A 215 -5.24 1.80 -17.51
CA ARG A 215 -6.41 1.26 -18.21
C ARG A 215 -7.71 1.78 -17.61
N VAL A 216 -7.87 1.69 -16.29
CA VAL A 216 -9.06 2.21 -15.61
C VAL A 216 -9.20 3.71 -15.86
N LEU A 217 -8.12 4.47 -15.72
CA LEU A 217 -8.13 5.91 -15.96
C LEU A 217 -8.48 6.26 -17.41
N ALA A 218 -7.88 5.57 -18.39
CA ALA A 218 -8.18 5.75 -19.81
C ALA A 218 -9.64 5.42 -20.12
N ASP A 219 -10.15 4.31 -19.60
CA ASP A 219 -11.55 3.89 -19.79
C ASP A 219 -12.53 4.91 -19.20
N VAL A 220 -12.27 5.40 -17.98
CA VAL A 220 -13.12 6.38 -17.30
C VAL A 220 -13.15 7.71 -18.05
N LEU A 221 -11.99 8.21 -18.49
CA LEU A 221 -11.90 9.47 -19.23
C LEU A 221 -12.44 9.36 -20.67
N ALA A 222 -12.40 8.17 -21.28
CA ALA A 222 -12.92 7.92 -22.62
C ALA A 222 -14.42 7.60 -22.66
N ALA A 223 -15.06 7.36 -21.51
CA ALA A 223 -16.47 7.03 -21.45
C ALA A 223 -17.32 8.20 -22.02
N PRO A 224 -18.19 7.93 -23.01
CA PRO A 224 -18.99 8.99 -23.63
C PRO A 224 -19.91 9.61 -22.59
N VAL A 225 -19.89 10.94 -22.51
CA VAL A 225 -20.89 11.72 -21.79
C VAL A 225 -22.18 11.66 -22.60
N GLY A 226 -22.94 10.57 -22.45
CA GLY A 226 -24.29 10.47 -22.99
C GLY A 226 -25.27 11.34 -22.17
N PRO A 227 -26.42 11.76 -22.74
CA PRO A 227 -27.52 12.26 -21.92
C PRO A 227 -27.87 11.16 -20.93
N GLY A 228 -27.92 11.52 -19.65
CA GLY A 228 -28.01 10.58 -18.56
C GLY A 228 -29.05 9.50 -18.83
N LEU A 229 -28.65 8.24 -18.67
CA LEU A 229 -29.55 7.36 -17.94
C LEU A 229 -29.68 8.03 -16.58
N GLU A 230 -30.76 8.82 -16.43
CA GLU A 230 -31.23 9.28 -15.13
C GLU A 230 -31.02 8.11 -14.17
N PRO A 231 -30.24 8.29 -13.08
CA PRO A 231 -30.14 7.25 -12.09
C PRO A 231 -31.58 6.97 -11.70
N GLU A 232 -32.03 5.73 -11.90
CA GLU A 232 -33.29 5.30 -11.34
C GLU A 232 -33.12 5.52 -9.84
N ALA A 233 -33.62 6.65 -9.35
CA ALA A 233 -33.59 7.04 -7.98
C ALA A 233 -34.52 6.06 -7.28
N ARG A 234 -34.01 4.87 -6.97
CA ARG A 234 -34.65 4.00 -6.00
C ARG A 234 -34.55 4.75 -4.69
N PRO A 235 -35.68 5.20 -4.13
CA PRO A 235 -35.64 5.80 -2.82
C PRO A 235 -35.10 4.72 -1.89
N LEU A 236 -33.99 4.98 -1.20
CA LEU A 236 -33.62 4.26 0.02
C LEU A 236 -34.60 4.66 1.13
N GLU A 237 -35.87 4.37 0.92
CA GLU A 237 -36.95 4.67 1.85
C GLU A 237 -37.79 3.40 2.04
N LYS A 238 -37.21 2.44 2.78
CA LYS A 238 -37.93 1.45 3.62
C LYS A 238 -36.97 0.44 4.28
N GLN A 239 -35.99 0.92 5.04
CA GLN A 239 -35.42 0.13 6.15
C GLN A 239 -35.52 0.81 7.53
N ARG A 240 -36.14 2.00 7.61
CA ARG A 240 -36.58 2.60 8.89
C ARG A 240 -38.01 2.22 9.31
N ALA A 241 -38.77 1.51 8.49
CA ALA A 241 -40.17 1.12 8.79
C ALA A 241 -40.33 -0.19 9.61
N ARG A 242 -39.27 -0.74 10.23
CA ARG A 242 -39.38 -1.89 11.14
C ARG A 242 -38.83 -1.67 12.55
N ARG A 243 -38.45 -0.44 12.92
CA ARG A 243 -38.06 -0.08 14.31
C ARG A 243 -38.92 0.99 14.98
N GLY A 244 -39.99 1.46 14.33
CA GLY A 244 -40.93 2.45 14.89
C GLY A 244 -42.19 1.89 15.59
N GLY A 245 -42.26 0.58 15.84
CA GLY A 245 -43.50 -0.08 16.31
C GLY A 245 -43.72 -0.16 17.83
N LEU A 246 -42.75 0.23 18.67
CA LEU A 246 -42.87 0.08 20.13
C LEU A 246 -42.89 1.39 20.93
N GLY A 247 -42.70 2.55 20.28
CA GLY A 247 -42.59 3.85 20.98
C GLY A 247 -43.89 4.64 21.14
N LEU A 248 -44.96 4.28 20.43
CA LEU A 248 -46.20 5.07 20.37
C LEU A 248 -47.24 4.73 21.45
N VAL A 249 -47.06 3.66 22.23
CA VAL A 249 -48.01 3.29 23.31
C VAL A 249 -47.70 4.04 24.62
N ALA A 250 -46.46 4.49 24.83
CA ALA A 250 -46.08 5.20 26.06
C ALA A 250 -46.38 6.71 26.02
N ALA A 251 -46.33 7.35 24.84
CA ALA A 251 -46.55 8.80 24.71
C ALA A 251 -48.05 9.19 24.79
N SER A 252 -48.97 8.30 24.41
CA SER A 252 -50.41 8.56 24.47
C SER A 252 -50.98 8.53 25.89
N LEU A 253 -50.36 7.79 26.82
CA LEU A 253 -50.82 7.72 28.21
C LEU A 253 -50.51 9.00 28.99
N VAL A 254 -49.39 9.66 28.67
CA VAL A 254 -48.96 10.92 29.34
C VAL A 254 -49.77 12.11 28.85
N LEU A 255 -50.17 12.15 27.58
CA LEU A 255 -50.97 13.25 27.02
C LEU A 255 -52.43 13.25 27.52
N VAL A 256 -53.01 12.07 27.74
CA VAL A 256 -54.39 11.94 28.28
C VAL A 256 -54.45 12.33 29.77
N LEU A 257 -53.38 12.09 30.53
CA LEU A 257 -53.27 12.54 31.92
C LEU A 257 -53.02 14.06 32.04
N LEU A 258 -52.31 14.68 31.10
CA LEU A 258 -52.10 16.14 31.09
C LEU A 258 -53.34 16.92 30.62
N ALA A 259 -54.08 16.38 29.64
CA ALA A 259 -55.33 16.99 29.14
C ALA A 259 -56.48 16.90 30.17
N GLY A 260 -56.48 15.88 31.03
CA GLY A 260 -57.45 15.76 32.14
C GLY A 260 -57.27 16.79 33.25
N VAL A 261 -56.07 17.36 33.41
CA VAL A 261 -55.77 18.35 34.47
C VAL A 261 -56.02 19.78 33.98
N LEU A 262 -55.95 20.06 32.67
CA LEU A 262 -56.16 21.41 32.13
C LEU A 262 -57.62 21.76 31.82
N ALA A 263 -58.55 20.80 31.91
CA ALA A 263 -59.98 21.03 31.73
C ALA A 263 -60.69 21.60 32.99
N LEU A 264 -59.94 21.92 34.06
CA LEU A 264 -60.49 22.35 35.34
C LEU A 264 -60.09 23.76 35.78
N THR A 265 -59.87 24.71 34.87
CA THR A 265 -59.99 26.14 35.21
C THR A 265 -60.58 26.92 34.04
N ALA A 266 -61.75 27.50 34.32
CA ALA A 266 -62.48 28.48 33.54
C ALA A 266 -61.61 29.73 33.18
N ARG A 267 -61.98 30.70 32.35
CA ARG A 267 -63.20 31.22 31.71
C ARG A 267 -62.69 32.24 30.66
N ALA A 268 -63.41 32.45 29.55
CA ALA A 268 -63.18 33.53 28.55
C ALA A 268 -63.60 34.93 29.09
N PRO A 269 -63.67 36.03 28.30
CA PRO A 269 -62.98 36.51 27.06
C PRO A 269 -62.49 37.99 27.19
N VAL A 270 -61.99 38.63 26.10
CA VAL A 270 -62.31 40.01 25.59
C VAL A 270 -61.41 40.40 24.39
N ASP A 271 -62.03 41.08 23.43
CA ASP A 271 -61.63 41.48 22.06
C ASP A 271 -60.54 42.59 21.94
N GLN A 272 -59.92 42.76 20.75
CA GLN A 272 -60.16 43.91 19.83
C GLN A 272 -59.12 44.04 18.67
N GLU A 273 -59.66 44.21 17.44
CA GLU A 273 -59.22 44.81 16.14
C GLU A 273 -57.94 45.68 16.05
N LEU A 274 -57.22 45.92 14.91
CA LEU A 274 -57.50 46.40 13.52
C LEU A 274 -56.24 46.09 12.63
N ALA A 275 -56.25 45.67 11.34
CA ALA A 275 -56.66 46.24 10.04
C ALA A 275 -55.54 46.93 9.16
N VAL A 276 -55.30 46.35 7.94
CA VAL A 276 -55.11 47.01 6.59
C VAL A 276 -53.77 47.76 6.31
N ALA A 277 -53.09 47.85 5.13
CA ALA A 277 -53.29 47.65 3.66
C ALA A 277 -51.89 47.43 2.96
N GLN A 278 -51.75 46.70 1.82
CA GLN A 278 -51.63 47.12 0.39
C GLN A 278 -50.51 48.16 0.08
N SER A 279 -49.68 48.17 -0.98
CA SER A 279 -49.76 47.75 -2.41
C SER A 279 -48.40 47.96 -3.15
N SER A 280 -48.17 47.30 -4.30
CA SER A 280 -47.09 47.55 -5.32
C SER A 280 -47.34 48.85 -6.14
N PRO A 281 -46.60 49.30 -7.22
CA PRO A 281 -46.02 48.55 -8.36
C PRO A 281 -44.74 49.12 -9.07
N ARG A 282 -44.35 48.41 -10.15
CA ARG A 282 -43.35 48.66 -11.24
C ARG A 282 -43.79 49.81 -12.19
N PRO A 283 -42.90 50.44 -13.00
CA PRO A 283 -42.90 50.22 -14.49
C PRO A 283 -41.52 50.48 -15.21
N THR A 284 -41.09 49.74 -16.25
CA THR A 284 -41.13 49.91 -17.75
C THR A 284 -39.93 50.59 -18.47
N ARG A 285 -39.25 49.78 -19.32
CA ARG A 285 -38.83 49.94 -20.75
C ARG A 285 -38.68 51.32 -21.42
N SER A 286 -37.56 51.53 -22.14
CA SER A 286 -37.49 52.32 -23.40
C SER A 286 -36.25 51.93 -24.26
N ALA A 287 -36.20 52.35 -25.54
CA ALA A 287 -35.66 51.67 -26.73
C ALA A 287 -34.79 52.57 -27.66
N ARG A 288 -34.21 51.96 -28.72
CA ARG A 288 -33.57 52.45 -30.01
C ARG A 288 -32.11 52.98 -29.95
N ALA A 289 -31.09 52.43 -30.64
CA ALA A 289 -30.76 52.18 -32.09
C ALA A 289 -30.15 53.42 -32.83
N PRO A 290 -29.48 53.33 -34.00
CA PRO A 290 -28.45 52.41 -34.55
C PRO A 290 -27.28 53.18 -35.29
N VAL A 291 -26.28 52.49 -35.87
CA VAL A 291 -25.69 52.81 -37.20
C VAL A 291 -24.81 51.66 -37.75
N ASP A 292 -25.01 51.39 -39.03
CA ASP A 292 -24.37 50.41 -39.91
C ASP A 292 -23.00 50.85 -40.43
N HIS A 293 -22.14 49.90 -40.83
CA HIS A 293 -21.62 49.84 -42.21
C HIS A 293 -20.95 48.49 -42.54
N GLU A 294 -21.47 47.93 -43.61
CA GLU A 294 -21.13 46.74 -44.39
C GLU A 294 -19.85 46.92 -45.23
N LEU A 295 -19.10 45.83 -45.50
CA LEU A 295 -18.80 45.36 -46.87
C LEU A 295 -17.96 44.07 -46.90
N ALA A 296 -18.52 43.09 -47.64
CA ALA A 296 -17.97 41.81 -48.05
C ALA A 296 -16.83 41.98 -49.11
N VAL A 297 -16.02 41.00 -49.52
CA VAL A 297 -16.37 39.83 -50.37
C VAL A 297 -15.08 39.00 -50.64
N ALA A 298 -15.26 37.68 -50.83
CA ALA A 298 -14.51 36.71 -51.65
C ALA A 298 -13.21 36.03 -51.15
N GLN A 299 -13.31 34.69 -51.04
CA GLN A 299 -12.23 33.73 -51.31
C GLN A 299 -11.97 33.62 -52.83
N PRO A 300 -10.81 33.13 -53.31
CA PRO A 300 -10.56 31.67 -53.37
C PRO A 300 -9.11 31.23 -53.04
N SER A 301 -8.94 29.95 -52.71
CA SER A 301 -7.64 29.26 -52.59
C SER A 301 -6.96 29.06 -53.96
N PRO A 302 -5.63 28.85 -53.97
CA PRO A 302 -5.13 27.54 -54.41
C PRO A 302 -3.96 26.98 -53.56
N ARG A 303 -3.72 25.69 -53.76
CA ARG A 303 -2.77 24.77 -53.11
C ARG A 303 -1.35 24.87 -53.76
N PRO A 304 -0.37 24.03 -53.35
CA PRO A 304 0.76 24.34 -52.47
C PRO A 304 2.10 24.52 -53.21
N THR A 305 3.01 25.33 -52.67
CA THR A 305 4.43 25.34 -53.09
C THR A 305 5.35 25.04 -51.92
N ARG A 306 6.16 24.00 -52.14
CA ARG A 306 7.30 23.55 -51.34
C ARG A 306 8.40 24.63 -51.38
N SER A 307 8.85 25.13 -50.23
CA SER A 307 10.07 25.95 -50.15
C SER A 307 10.78 25.76 -48.81
N ALA A 308 12.10 25.90 -48.88
CA ALA A 308 13.10 25.43 -47.94
C ALA A 308 13.18 26.19 -46.61
N ALA A 309 13.83 25.54 -45.64
CA ALA A 309 14.15 26.03 -44.31
C ALA A 309 14.95 27.35 -44.29
N PRO A 310 14.81 28.12 -43.20
CA PRO A 310 15.93 28.83 -42.59
C PRO A 310 16.23 28.34 -41.16
N ALA A 311 17.51 28.47 -40.80
CA ALA A 311 18.17 27.93 -39.63
C ALA A 311 17.67 28.46 -38.27
N ALA A 312 17.86 27.62 -37.25
CA ALA A 312 17.53 27.84 -35.85
C ALA A 312 18.40 28.90 -35.14
N PRO A 313 17.91 29.50 -34.03
CA PRO A 313 18.76 29.86 -32.91
C PRO A 313 18.92 28.66 -31.96
N ARG A 314 20.17 28.26 -31.73
CA ARG A 314 20.58 27.24 -30.75
C ARG A 314 20.15 27.65 -29.35
N ALA A 315 19.20 26.92 -28.78
CA ALA A 315 19.07 26.80 -27.32
C ALA A 315 20.23 25.93 -26.81
N THR A 316 21.01 26.46 -25.88
CA THR A 316 22.05 25.74 -25.13
C THR A 316 21.38 24.73 -24.19
N ALA A 317 21.02 23.56 -24.72
CA ALA A 317 20.70 22.40 -23.91
C ALA A 317 21.97 21.92 -23.21
N ARG A 318 22.03 22.11 -21.89
CA ARG A 318 23.00 21.47 -21.00
C ARG A 318 22.78 19.95 -21.09
N PRO A 319 23.81 19.11 -21.33
CA PRO A 319 23.61 17.68 -21.49
C PRO A 319 23.16 17.07 -20.15
N GLN A 320 21.94 16.55 -20.11
CA GLN A 320 21.45 15.73 -19.01
C GLN A 320 22.20 14.39 -19.05
N ARG A 321 22.93 14.13 -17.97
CA ARG A 321 23.78 12.97 -17.77
C ARG A 321 22.88 11.77 -17.47
N ARG A 322 22.70 10.88 -18.44
CA ARG A 322 22.03 9.58 -18.25
C ARG A 322 22.81 8.77 -17.20
N ALA A 323 22.18 8.44 -16.08
CA ALA A 323 22.77 7.52 -15.10
C ALA A 323 23.00 6.17 -15.82
N THR A 324 24.25 5.72 -15.83
CA THR A 324 24.66 4.47 -16.50
C THR A 324 24.62 3.36 -15.47
N ALA A 325 23.93 2.25 -15.79
CA ALA A 325 23.92 1.07 -14.94
C ALA A 325 25.36 0.53 -14.76
N PRO A 326 25.71 -0.01 -13.58
CA PRO A 326 27.08 -0.41 -13.27
C PRO A 326 27.53 -1.57 -14.16
N ARG A 327 28.66 -1.38 -14.83
CA ARG A 327 29.26 -2.34 -15.77
C ARG A 327 30.03 -3.42 -15.01
N ILE A 328 29.73 -4.68 -15.31
CA ILE A 328 30.42 -5.86 -14.81
C ILE A 328 31.65 -6.10 -15.70
N VAL A 329 32.82 -6.15 -15.07
CA VAL A 329 34.02 -6.73 -15.67
C VAL A 329 34.07 -8.18 -15.20
N PRO A 330 34.04 -9.19 -16.10
CA PRO A 330 34.10 -10.58 -15.70
C PRO A 330 35.37 -10.84 -14.87
N PRO A 331 35.27 -11.51 -13.70
CA PRO A 331 36.45 -11.84 -12.92
C PRO A 331 37.34 -12.83 -13.69
N ALA A 332 38.66 -12.63 -13.60
CA ALA A 332 39.62 -13.65 -13.99
C ALA A 332 39.44 -14.88 -13.09
N ARG A 333 39.20 -16.06 -13.67
CA ARG A 333 39.05 -17.31 -12.92
C ARG A 333 40.35 -17.62 -12.18
N ASN A 334 40.33 -17.59 -10.85
CA ASN A 334 41.38 -18.20 -10.05
C ASN A 334 41.29 -19.72 -10.20
N ALA A 335 42.32 -20.32 -10.80
CA ALA A 335 42.37 -21.72 -11.23
C ALA A 335 42.71 -22.71 -10.08
N GLN A 336 42.16 -22.52 -8.87
CA GLN A 336 42.63 -23.29 -7.70
C GLN A 336 41.52 -23.85 -6.80
N GLN A 337 40.39 -24.26 -7.38
CA GLN A 337 39.49 -25.21 -6.74
C GLN A 337 39.22 -26.41 -7.66
N ALA A 338 39.10 -27.58 -7.03
CA ALA A 338 38.47 -28.79 -7.56
C ALA A 338 37.12 -28.43 -8.20
N GLN A 339 36.61 -29.30 -9.07
CA GLN A 339 35.37 -29.11 -9.87
C GLN A 339 34.39 -28.10 -9.23
N PRO A 340 33.98 -27.03 -9.96
CA PRO A 340 33.11 -26.00 -9.43
C PRO A 340 31.88 -26.59 -8.75
N ALA A 341 31.42 -25.96 -7.66
CA ALA A 341 30.20 -26.39 -6.99
C ALA A 341 29.04 -26.50 -7.99
N PRO A 342 28.14 -27.48 -7.82
CA PRO A 342 27.01 -27.63 -8.72
C PRO A 342 26.13 -26.39 -8.74
N PRO A 343 25.51 -26.06 -9.90
CA PRO A 343 24.75 -24.83 -10.06
C PRO A 343 23.55 -24.79 -9.09
N PRO A 344 23.15 -23.61 -8.61
CA PRO A 344 22.02 -23.46 -7.72
C PRO A 344 20.70 -23.59 -8.49
N VAL A 345 19.71 -24.24 -7.88
CA VAL A 345 18.39 -24.50 -8.48
C VAL A 345 17.24 -23.89 -7.71
N ARG A 346 17.44 -23.55 -6.43
CA ARG A 346 16.43 -22.97 -5.55
C ARG A 346 17.08 -22.12 -4.46
N VAL A 347 16.45 -21.02 -4.10
CA VAL A 347 16.82 -20.21 -2.94
C VAL A 347 15.64 -20.14 -1.97
N THR A 348 15.95 -20.29 -0.68
CA THR A 348 14.99 -20.20 0.42
C THR A 348 15.50 -19.20 1.46
N ILE A 349 14.74 -18.13 1.69
CA ILE A 349 15.09 -17.07 2.66
C ILE A 349 13.91 -16.90 3.62
N PRO A 350 13.91 -17.59 4.77
CA PRO A 350 12.73 -17.71 5.63
C PRO A 350 12.18 -16.36 6.11
N LYS A 351 13.06 -15.41 6.45
CA LYS A 351 12.67 -14.09 6.97
C LYS A 351 11.77 -13.30 6.00
N MET A 352 11.97 -13.50 4.69
CA MET A 352 11.20 -12.86 3.61
C MET A 352 10.23 -13.82 2.92
N GLN A 353 10.04 -15.03 3.46
CA GLN A 353 9.18 -16.09 2.89
C GLN A 353 9.48 -16.43 1.41
N VAL A 354 10.73 -16.23 0.99
CA VAL A 354 11.17 -16.60 -0.36
C VAL A 354 11.44 -18.09 -0.35
N ASP A 355 10.78 -18.82 -1.25
CA ASP A 355 11.11 -20.21 -1.57
C ASP A 355 10.85 -20.48 -3.06
N LYS A 356 11.86 -20.18 -3.88
CA LYS A 356 11.70 -20.03 -5.35
C LYS A 356 12.82 -20.72 -6.12
N ARG A 357 12.48 -21.22 -7.31
CA ARG A 357 13.49 -21.73 -8.26
C ARG A 357 14.33 -20.58 -8.79
N LEU A 358 15.60 -20.84 -9.04
CA LEU A 358 16.50 -19.86 -9.64
C LEU A 358 16.52 -20.00 -11.15
N VAL A 359 16.47 -18.86 -11.86
CA VAL A 359 16.77 -18.78 -13.29
C VAL A 359 18.24 -18.42 -13.50
N GLY A 360 18.85 -18.87 -14.59
CA GLY A 360 20.22 -18.47 -14.95
C GLY A 360 20.23 -17.15 -15.69
N LEU A 361 21.05 -16.20 -15.24
CA LEU A 361 21.19 -14.87 -15.84
C LEU A 361 22.58 -14.67 -16.40
N SER A 362 22.67 -13.92 -17.50
CA SER A 362 23.90 -13.55 -18.18
C SER A 362 24.14 -12.05 -18.17
N VAL A 363 25.40 -11.65 -18.36
CA VAL A 363 25.75 -10.27 -18.67
C VAL A 363 25.29 -9.92 -20.08
N LEU A 364 24.60 -8.80 -20.23
CA LEU A 364 24.16 -8.22 -21.50
C LEU A 364 25.32 -7.59 -22.27
N SER A 365 25.11 -7.25 -23.54
CA SER A 365 26.15 -6.66 -24.39
C SER A 365 26.68 -5.31 -23.90
N ASP A 366 25.89 -4.58 -23.11
CA ASP A 366 26.29 -3.32 -22.47
C ASP A 366 27.13 -3.52 -21.19
N GLY A 367 27.34 -4.78 -20.79
CA GLY A 367 28.11 -5.17 -19.62
C GLY A 367 27.30 -5.17 -18.31
N THR A 368 25.98 -5.04 -18.35
CA THR A 368 25.12 -5.13 -17.15
C THR A 368 24.63 -6.57 -16.93
N LEU A 369 24.37 -6.98 -15.70
CA LEU A 369 23.69 -8.26 -15.45
C LEU A 369 22.22 -8.14 -15.86
N ALA A 370 21.72 -9.09 -16.64
CA ALA A 370 20.30 -9.17 -16.97
C ALA A 370 19.46 -9.32 -15.70
N SER A 371 18.25 -8.76 -15.69
CA SER A 371 17.24 -9.05 -14.66
C SER A 371 16.40 -10.27 -15.07
N PRO A 372 15.82 -11.02 -14.11
CA PRO A 372 14.85 -12.08 -14.42
C PRO A 372 13.66 -11.53 -15.22
N GLU A 373 13.12 -12.30 -16.16
CA GLU A 373 11.90 -11.90 -16.89
C GLU A 373 10.65 -11.95 -15.99
N ASP A 374 10.57 -12.99 -15.14
CA ASP A 374 9.50 -13.14 -14.15
C ASP A 374 9.85 -12.41 -12.85
N TYR A 375 9.02 -11.45 -12.47
CA TYR A 375 9.15 -10.69 -11.22
C TYR A 375 9.07 -11.56 -9.95
N GLY A 376 8.38 -12.70 -10.01
CA GLY A 376 8.28 -13.67 -8.92
C GLY A 376 9.48 -14.63 -8.81
N ALA A 377 10.42 -14.57 -9.77
CA ALA A 377 11.57 -15.45 -9.85
C ALA A 377 12.89 -14.70 -9.57
N PRO A 378 13.73 -15.19 -8.65
CA PRO A 378 15.09 -14.71 -8.51
C PRO A 378 15.98 -15.36 -9.57
N GLY A 379 17.02 -14.65 -10.00
CA GLY A 379 17.99 -15.17 -10.95
C GLY A 379 19.41 -15.14 -10.42
N TRP A 380 20.19 -16.16 -10.75
CA TRP A 380 21.59 -16.30 -10.40
C TRP A 380 22.48 -15.91 -11.57
N TYR A 381 23.54 -15.13 -11.31
CA TYR A 381 24.55 -14.81 -12.30
C TYR A 381 25.38 -16.07 -12.63
N ARG A 382 25.07 -16.71 -13.75
CA ARG A 382 25.55 -18.08 -14.04
C ARG A 382 27.00 -18.16 -14.50
N GLU A 383 27.56 -17.05 -15.01
CA GLU A 383 28.98 -16.96 -15.35
C GLU A 383 29.84 -16.51 -14.14
N GLY A 384 29.21 -16.28 -12.98
CA GLY A 384 29.87 -15.94 -11.72
C GLY A 384 30.26 -17.15 -10.87
N VAL A 385 30.49 -16.90 -9.58
CA VAL A 385 30.85 -17.94 -8.59
C VAL A 385 29.62 -18.79 -8.25
N ALA A 386 29.80 -20.11 -8.22
CA ALA A 386 28.77 -21.02 -7.77
C ALA A 386 28.62 -20.97 -6.23
N PRO A 387 27.40 -20.96 -5.67
CA PRO A 387 27.19 -20.91 -4.22
C PRO A 387 27.92 -22.05 -3.48
N GLY A 388 28.89 -21.68 -2.65
CA GLY A 388 29.74 -22.61 -1.89
C GLY A 388 31.21 -22.61 -2.32
N ASP A 389 31.53 -22.11 -3.51
CA ASP A 389 32.90 -21.87 -3.96
C ASP A 389 33.45 -20.57 -3.38
N ALA A 390 34.77 -20.40 -3.39
CA ALA A 390 35.38 -19.16 -2.89
C ALA A 390 35.01 -17.97 -3.79
N GLY A 391 34.53 -16.88 -3.17
CA GLY A 391 34.06 -15.68 -3.85
C GLY A 391 32.56 -15.43 -3.68
N PRO A 392 32.06 -14.28 -4.18
CA PRO A 392 30.66 -13.91 -4.07
C PRO A 392 29.82 -14.58 -5.17
N ALA A 393 28.89 -15.45 -4.78
CA ALA A 393 27.77 -15.82 -5.63
C ALA A 393 26.74 -14.70 -5.64
N VAL A 394 26.21 -14.34 -6.81
CA VAL A 394 25.27 -13.21 -6.96
C VAL A 394 23.90 -13.71 -7.40
N ILE A 395 22.88 -13.39 -6.60
CA ILE A 395 21.47 -13.62 -6.93
C ILE A 395 20.78 -12.26 -6.95
N VAL A 396 20.10 -11.96 -8.04
CA VAL A 396 19.33 -10.74 -8.20
C VAL A 396 17.84 -11.06 -8.31
N GLY A 397 17.02 -10.15 -7.82
CA GLY A 397 15.58 -10.26 -7.88
C GLY A 397 14.97 -8.88 -7.97
N HIS A 398 13.79 -8.81 -8.56
CA HIS A 398 13.04 -7.56 -8.60
C HIS A 398 12.57 -7.17 -7.20
N VAL A 399 12.54 -5.87 -6.92
CA VAL A 399 12.03 -5.34 -5.64
C VAL A 399 10.51 -5.31 -5.72
N ASP A 400 10.00 -4.86 -6.83
CA ASP A 400 8.61 -4.81 -7.17
C ASP A 400 8.39 -5.21 -8.62
N SER A 401 7.13 -5.25 -8.99
CA SER A 401 6.67 -5.49 -10.33
C SER A 401 5.57 -4.50 -10.62
N LEU A 402 5.10 -4.55 -11.86
CA LEU A 402 3.88 -3.85 -12.19
C LEU A 402 2.69 -4.36 -11.37
N ASP A 403 2.72 -5.52 -10.71
CA ASP A 403 1.61 -6.08 -9.93
C ASP A 403 1.80 -6.00 -8.39
N GLY A 404 2.87 -5.31 -7.95
CA GLY A 404 3.32 -5.17 -6.55
C GLY A 404 4.68 -5.86 -6.28
N PRO A 405 5.20 -5.93 -5.04
CA PRO A 405 6.30 -6.73 -4.55
C PRO A 405 6.62 -7.94 -5.37
N ALA A 406 7.85 -7.90 -5.81
CA ALA A 406 8.48 -9.01 -6.45
C ALA A 406 9.20 -9.85 -5.39
N VAL A 407 9.96 -10.83 -5.87
CA VAL A 407 10.63 -11.82 -5.04
C VAL A 407 11.50 -11.21 -3.92
N PHE A 408 12.14 -10.06 -4.14
CA PHE A 408 13.08 -9.44 -3.18
C PHE A 408 12.58 -8.13 -2.57
N PHE A 409 11.26 -7.89 -2.57
CA PHE A 409 10.68 -6.69 -1.95
C PHE A 409 11.13 -6.44 -0.51
N GLU A 410 11.15 -7.49 0.31
CA GLU A 410 11.51 -7.38 1.72
C GLU A 410 13.03 -7.44 1.98
N LEU A 411 13.89 -7.35 0.94
CA LEU A 411 15.34 -7.53 1.10
C LEU A 411 15.97 -6.54 2.09
N GLU A 412 15.47 -5.31 2.11
CA GLU A 412 15.93 -4.27 3.05
C GLU A 412 15.58 -4.56 4.52
N THR A 413 14.66 -5.51 4.75
CA THR A 413 14.24 -5.92 6.10
C THR A 413 15.13 -6.99 6.72
N LEU A 414 16.02 -7.62 5.93
CA LEU A 414 16.99 -8.57 6.46
C LEU A 414 17.92 -7.90 7.47
N ARG A 415 18.35 -8.67 8.46
CA ARG A 415 19.24 -8.25 9.54
C ARG A 415 20.42 -9.21 9.67
N PRO A 416 21.53 -8.78 10.29
CA PRO A 416 22.62 -9.68 10.61
C PRO A 416 22.11 -10.91 11.38
N GLY A 417 22.48 -12.11 10.95
CA GLY A 417 22.02 -13.39 11.51
C GLY A 417 20.90 -14.09 10.73
N ASP A 418 20.17 -13.38 9.85
CA ASP A 418 19.17 -14.00 8.98
C ASP A 418 19.82 -15.00 8.01
N LYS A 419 19.09 -16.05 7.63
CA LYS A 419 19.64 -17.15 6.82
C LYS A 419 19.09 -17.17 5.40
N ALA A 420 19.98 -17.45 4.45
CA ALA A 420 19.63 -17.79 3.07
C ALA A 420 20.15 -19.20 2.75
N HIS A 421 19.24 -20.10 2.37
CA HIS A 421 19.57 -21.46 1.98
C HIS A 421 19.55 -21.56 0.46
N VAL A 422 20.62 -22.07 -0.14
CA VAL A 422 20.71 -22.27 -1.59
C VAL A 422 20.85 -23.75 -1.87
N LYS A 423 19.83 -24.33 -2.51
CA LYS A 423 19.84 -25.72 -2.95
C LYS A 423 20.53 -25.82 -4.30
N ARG A 424 21.47 -26.75 -4.42
CA ARG A 424 22.26 -27.02 -5.62
C ARG A 424 21.70 -28.21 -6.40
N ALA A 425 22.11 -28.33 -7.66
CA ALA A 425 21.61 -29.36 -8.59
C ALA A 425 21.95 -30.80 -8.14
N ASP A 426 22.99 -30.98 -7.34
CA ASP A 426 23.36 -32.27 -6.73
C ASP A 426 22.48 -32.65 -5.52
N GLY A 427 21.51 -31.81 -5.16
CA GLY A 427 20.61 -32.00 -4.03
C GLY A 427 21.13 -31.47 -2.69
N THR A 428 22.38 -31.01 -2.62
CA THR A 428 22.94 -30.42 -1.39
C THR A 428 22.44 -28.99 -1.19
N THR A 429 22.46 -28.52 0.05
CA THR A 429 22.08 -27.14 0.41
C THR A 429 23.22 -26.47 1.15
N VAL A 430 23.57 -25.26 0.71
CA VAL A 430 24.51 -24.38 1.43
C VAL A 430 23.73 -23.29 2.16
N THR A 431 24.11 -23.00 3.39
CA THR A 431 23.46 -21.97 4.22
C THR A 431 24.38 -20.77 4.34
N PHE A 432 23.89 -19.60 3.99
CA PHE A 432 24.56 -18.33 4.20
C PHE A 432 23.87 -17.56 5.34
N VAL A 433 24.66 -16.82 6.11
CA VAL A 433 24.17 -15.94 7.17
C VAL A 433 24.41 -14.50 6.73
N VAL A 434 23.35 -13.70 6.74
CA VAL A 434 23.41 -12.27 6.46
C VAL A 434 24.31 -11.61 7.49
N GLU A 435 25.27 -10.82 7.01
CA GLU A 435 26.18 -10.03 7.81
C GLU A 435 25.72 -8.58 7.88
N ARG A 436 25.29 -8.02 6.75
CA ARG A 436 24.79 -6.65 6.64
C ARG A 436 23.90 -6.47 5.42
N VAL A 437 23.08 -5.43 5.46
CA VAL A 437 22.28 -4.96 4.33
C VAL A 437 22.60 -3.49 4.11
N GLU A 438 22.90 -3.13 2.86
CA GLU A 438 23.20 -1.76 2.47
C GLU A 438 22.28 -1.29 1.36
N ARG A 439 21.83 -0.04 1.46
CA ARG A 439 21.20 0.70 0.37
C ARG A 439 22.23 1.66 -0.19
N VAL A 440 22.47 1.56 -1.50
CA VAL A 440 23.51 2.32 -2.21
C VAL A 440 22.94 2.94 -3.47
N ALA A 441 23.21 4.21 -3.70
CA ALA A 441 22.90 4.88 -4.96
C ALA A 441 23.52 4.12 -6.14
N LYS A 442 22.80 3.99 -7.26
CA LYS A 442 23.28 3.24 -8.43
C LYS A 442 24.56 3.83 -9.03
N GLU A 443 24.75 5.14 -8.91
CA GLU A 443 25.97 5.82 -9.33
C GLU A 443 27.19 5.43 -8.48
N ASN A 444 26.94 5.01 -7.24
CA ASN A 444 27.95 4.62 -6.26
C ASN A 444 27.92 3.12 -5.96
N PHE A 445 27.39 2.32 -6.89
CA PHE A 445 27.27 0.89 -6.70
C PHE A 445 28.64 0.25 -6.42
N PRO A 446 28.80 -0.51 -5.32
CA PRO A 446 30.09 -1.01 -4.87
C PRO A 446 30.51 -2.26 -5.67
N THR A 447 30.76 -2.10 -6.97
CA THR A 447 31.08 -3.18 -7.93
C THR A 447 32.15 -4.13 -7.41
N GLN A 448 33.21 -3.61 -6.78
CA GLN A 448 34.29 -4.45 -6.24
C GLN A 448 33.85 -5.30 -5.05
N GLN A 449 32.97 -4.80 -4.18
CA GLN A 449 32.46 -5.59 -3.04
C GLN A 449 31.40 -6.61 -3.46
N VAL A 450 30.70 -6.34 -4.56
CA VAL A 450 29.64 -7.21 -5.08
C VAL A 450 30.20 -8.32 -5.97
N TYR A 451 31.11 -7.99 -6.89
CA TYR A 451 31.62 -8.92 -7.90
C TYR A 451 33.10 -9.27 -7.75
N GLY A 452 33.84 -8.54 -6.90
CA GLY A 452 35.26 -8.79 -6.68
C GLY A 452 35.50 -10.10 -5.93
N PRO A 453 36.66 -10.73 -6.15
CA PRO A 453 36.98 -12.02 -5.53
C PRO A 453 37.10 -11.89 -4.02
N THR A 454 36.64 -12.90 -3.29
CA THR A 454 36.86 -13.06 -1.85
C THR A 454 37.44 -14.45 -1.57
N PRO A 455 38.26 -14.61 -0.51
CA PRO A 455 38.89 -15.90 -0.21
C PRO A 455 37.92 -16.93 0.41
N SER A 456 36.73 -16.49 0.83
CA SER A 456 35.71 -17.33 1.45
C SER A 456 34.44 -17.38 0.58
N PRO A 457 33.62 -18.43 0.70
CA PRO A 457 32.33 -18.47 0.01
C PRO A 457 31.36 -17.45 0.59
N GLU A 458 30.83 -16.61 -0.29
CA GLU A 458 29.94 -15.52 0.07
C GLU A 458 28.73 -15.46 -0.87
N LEU A 459 27.68 -14.77 -0.41
CA LEU A 459 26.46 -14.54 -1.17
C LEU A 459 26.14 -13.05 -1.19
N ARG A 460 25.70 -12.57 -2.36
CA ARG A 460 25.11 -11.25 -2.57
C ARG A 460 23.69 -11.45 -3.06
N LEU A 461 22.74 -10.92 -2.30
CA LEU A 461 21.35 -10.76 -2.76
C LEU A 461 21.16 -9.30 -3.13
N ILE A 462 20.64 -9.03 -4.33
CA ILE A 462 20.56 -7.66 -4.84
C ILE A 462 19.17 -7.39 -5.39
N THR A 463 18.63 -6.22 -5.06
CA THR A 463 17.40 -5.71 -5.64
C THR A 463 17.47 -4.21 -5.86
N CYS A 464 16.54 -3.66 -6.62
CA CYS A 464 16.39 -2.21 -6.77
C CYS A 464 15.85 -1.58 -5.47
N GLY A 465 16.13 -0.32 -5.19
CA GLY A 465 15.57 0.36 -4.02
C GLY A 465 15.62 1.88 -4.13
N GLY A 466 15.29 2.58 -3.05
CA GLY A 466 15.24 4.05 -3.07
C GLY A 466 14.03 4.60 -3.80
N ALA A 467 14.06 5.90 -4.13
CA ALA A 467 12.97 6.53 -4.86
C ALA A 467 12.90 6.00 -6.30
N PHE A 468 11.68 5.89 -6.83
CA PHE A 468 11.48 5.60 -8.24
C PHE A 468 11.49 6.91 -9.03
N ASP A 469 12.46 7.09 -9.91
CA ASP A 469 12.49 8.23 -10.83
C ASP A 469 11.54 7.97 -12.01
N ASN A 470 10.43 8.70 -12.01
CA ASN A 470 9.39 8.62 -13.04
C ASN A 470 9.89 9.07 -14.43
N THR A 471 10.99 9.81 -14.51
CA THR A 471 11.58 10.29 -15.76
C THR A 471 12.40 9.20 -16.42
N THR A 472 13.25 8.54 -15.64
CA THR A 472 14.14 7.47 -16.15
C THR A 472 13.52 6.08 -16.06
N ARG A 473 12.41 5.93 -15.34
CA ARG A 473 11.73 4.65 -15.01
C ARG A 473 12.65 3.66 -14.30
N HIS A 474 13.51 4.20 -13.45
CA HIS A 474 14.45 3.42 -12.67
C HIS A 474 14.41 3.85 -11.23
N TYR A 475 14.63 2.88 -10.35
CA TYR A 475 15.00 3.12 -8.97
C TYR A 475 16.36 3.80 -8.88
N ASP A 476 16.53 4.74 -7.95
CA ASP A 476 17.80 5.47 -7.78
C ASP A 476 18.86 4.64 -7.04
N ASP A 477 18.44 3.69 -6.21
CA ASP A 477 19.33 2.87 -5.39
C ASP A 477 19.27 1.38 -5.75
N ASN A 478 20.22 0.63 -5.21
CA ASN A 478 20.16 -0.82 -5.03
C ASN A 478 20.22 -1.14 -3.54
N VAL A 479 19.50 -2.19 -3.13
CA VAL A 479 19.64 -2.81 -1.82
C VAL A 479 20.44 -4.10 -1.99
N ILE A 480 21.49 -4.26 -1.19
CA ILE A 480 22.42 -5.39 -1.25
C ILE A 480 22.51 -6.03 0.13
N ALA A 481 22.13 -7.30 0.24
CA ALA A 481 22.44 -8.10 1.41
C ALA A 481 23.75 -8.88 1.19
N PHE A 482 24.69 -8.68 2.10
CA PHE A 482 25.97 -9.37 2.14
C PHE A 482 25.86 -10.52 3.14
N ALA A 483 26.20 -11.73 2.70
CA ALA A 483 26.13 -12.91 3.54
C ALA A 483 27.36 -13.81 3.37
N HIS A 484 27.76 -14.47 4.45
CA HIS A 484 28.89 -15.40 4.46
C HIS A 484 28.41 -16.83 4.69
N LEU A 485 29.16 -17.82 4.19
CA LEU A 485 28.80 -19.22 4.38
C LEU A 485 28.80 -19.60 5.87
N GLN A 486 27.70 -20.21 6.32
CA GLN A 486 27.61 -20.80 7.64
C GLN A 486 28.53 -22.03 7.68
N ARG A 487 29.61 -21.96 8.46
CA ARG A 487 30.45 -23.13 8.69
C ARG A 487 29.63 -24.24 9.36
N PRO A 488 29.76 -25.51 8.93
CA PRO A 488 29.18 -26.62 9.66
C PRO A 488 29.66 -26.57 11.12
N ARG A 489 28.74 -26.76 12.08
CA ARG A 489 29.15 -27.00 13.47
C ARG A 489 30.00 -28.28 13.48
N PRO A 490 31.17 -28.29 14.17
CA PRO A 490 31.92 -29.53 14.36
C PRO A 490 30.99 -30.55 15.03
N ARG A 491 30.79 -31.70 14.39
CA ARG A 491 30.18 -32.86 15.04
C ARG A 491 31.31 -33.58 15.78
N ASP A 492 31.13 -33.83 17.08
CA ASP A 492 32.00 -34.77 17.79
C ASP A 492 31.81 -36.18 17.20
N GLU A 493 32.78 -37.08 17.42
CA GLU A 493 32.88 -38.43 16.85
C GLU A 493 31.66 -39.36 17.11
N THR A 494 30.69 -38.92 17.91
CA THR A 494 29.45 -39.64 18.24
C THR A 494 28.19 -39.08 17.56
N GLY A 495 28.30 -38.04 16.73
CA GLY A 495 27.21 -37.54 15.89
C GLY A 495 26.09 -36.76 16.60
N ARG A 496 26.26 -36.36 17.87
CA ARG A 496 25.31 -35.48 18.59
C ARG A 496 25.69 -34.00 18.48
N GLU A 497 24.69 -33.13 18.36
CA GLU A 497 24.86 -31.67 18.39
C GLU A 497 25.26 -31.21 19.80
N LYS A 498 26.34 -30.43 19.91
CA LYS A 498 26.73 -29.77 21.18
C LYS A 498 25.87 -28.55 21.40
N ASP A 499 25.15 -28.53 22.51
CA ASP A 499 24.36 -27.40 22.97
C ASP A 499 25.26 -26.23 23.41
N GLU A 500 24.82 -25.01 23.16
CA GLU A 500 25.61 -23.77 23.29
C GLU A 500 25.97 -23.43 24.75
N THR A 501 25.39 -24.15 25.72
CA THR A 501 25.61 -24.01 27.16
C THR A 501 26.95 -24.55 27.67
N ASP A 502 27.61 -25.46 26.94
CA ASP A 502 28.86 -26.08 27.43
C ASP A 502 30.10 -25.19 27.19
N ARG A 503 30.10 -24.35 26.15
CA ARG A 503 31.22 -23.43 25.88
C ARG A 503 31.31 -22.27 26.87
N GLU A 504 30.19 -21.84 27.43
CA GLU A 504 30.16 -20.82 28.49
C GLU A 504 30.72 -21.40 29.81
N LYS A 505 30.52 -22.70 30.08
CA LYS A 505 31.13 -23.40 31.22
C LYS A 505 32.63 -23.59 31.06
N ASP A 506 33.12 -23.95 29.87
CA ASP A 506 34.56 -24.09 29.63
C ASP A 506 35.31 -22.74 29.70
N ARG A 507 34.68 -21.64 29.27
CA ARG A 507 35.25 -20.30 29.43
C ARG A 507 35.26 -19.81 30.88
N ARG A 508 34.31 -20.22 31.70
CA ARG A 508 34.29 -19.92 33.15
C ARG A 508 35.14 -20.89 33.99
N GLY A 509 35.45 -22.08 33.48
CA GLY A 509 36.29 -23.08 34.16
C GLY A 509 37.80 -22.85 34.04
N SER A 510 38.24 -21.95 33.14
CA SER A 510 39.67 -21.68 32.90
C SER A 510 40.26 -20.53 33.72
N SER A 511 39.51 -19.89 34.63
CA SER A 511 40.10 -19.01 35.64
C SER A 511 40.45 -19.80 36.90
N ARG A 512 41.47 -20.68 36.79
CA ARG A 512 42.18 -21.16 37.97
C ARG A 512 42.99 -19.99 38.53
N SER A 513 42.58 -19.50 39.69
CA SER A 513 43.42 -18.73 40.59
C SER A 513 44.76 -19.44 40.82
N PRO A 514 45.87 -18.70 40.99
CA PRO A 514 47.11 -19.29 41.46
C PRO A 514 46.93 -19.75 42.92
N ASP A 515 47.23 -21.01 43.19
CA ASP A 515 47.22 -21.59 44.53
C ASP A 515 48.24 -20.86 45.43
N PRO A 516 47.92 -20.67 46.72
CA PRO A 516 48.84 -20.12 47.70
C PRO A 516 49.87 -21.17 48.13
N ALA A 517 51.01 -20.68 48.58
CA ALA A 517 52.12 -21.46 49.12
C ALA A 517 51.75 -22.42 50.27
N ALA A 518 52.69 -23.35 50.50
CA ALA A 518 52.96 -24.16 51.71
C ALA A 518 52.15 -25.47 51.88
N ASP A 519 52.74 -26.62 52.19
CA ASP A 519 54.12 -26.98 52.56
C ASP A 519 54.24 -28.53 52.54
N ALA A 520 55.46 -29.05 52.32
CA ALA A 520 55.89 -30.43 52.61
C ALA A 520 55.25 -31.60 51.83
#